data_AF-A0A2T9YWP0-F1
#
_entry.id   AF-A0A2T9YWP0-F1
#
_cell.length_a   1.000
_cell.length_b   1.000
_cell.length_c   1.000
_cell.angle_alpha   90.00
_cell.angle_beta   90.00
_cell.angle_gamma   90.00
#
_symmetry.space_group_name_H-M   'P 1'
#
loop_
_entity.id
_entity.type
_entity.pdbx_description
1 polymer ?
#
loop_
_entity_poly.entity_id
_entity_poly.type
_entity_poly.pdbx_seq_one_letter_code
_entity_poly.pdbx_strand_id
1 'polypeptide(L)'
;MAGGYSGWWGAMGGPKEKGFVTYTLSPFQLKAMKGVLSRGPTNMLRRTAAQVPYILPAFLLLWGVTSYGKTRYEYLHSKAGHHENH
;
A
#
# COMPACT_ATOMS: atom_id res chain seq x y z
N MET A 1 29.02 -12.24 21.25
CA MET A 1 27.59 -12.19 20.81
C MET A 1 27.61 -11.49 19.47
N ALA A 2 27.12 -12.12 18.39
CA ALA A 2 27.16 -11.53 17.06
C ALA A 2 26.47 -10.15 17.09
N GLY A 3 27.19 -9.09 16.71
CA GLY A 3 26.83 -7.68 16.95
C GLY A 3 25.73 -7.13 16.06
N GLY A 4 24.60 -7.82 15.96
CA GLY A 4 23.41 -7.38 15.21
C GLY A 4 22.28 -6.92 16.12
N TYR A 5 21.30 -6.21 15.54
CA TYR A 5 20.07 -5.76 16.23
C TYR A 5 19.05 -6.88 16.52
N SER A 6 19.40 -8.14 16.28
CA SER A 6 18.56 -9.31 16.55
C SER A 6 19.41 -10.47 17.09
N GLY A 7 18.87 -11.19 18.05
CA GLY A 7 19.44 -12.45 18.57
C GLY A 7 18.63 -13.69 18.17
N TRP A 8 18.54 -14.67 19.08
CA TRP A 8 17.84 -15.96 18.88
C TRP A 8 16.72 -16.18 19.91
N TRP A 9 15.94 -17.25 19.77
CA TRP A 9 14.96 -17.67 20.77
C TRP A 9 15.59 -17.73 22.17
N GLY A 10 15.00 -16.99 23.11
CA GLY A 10 15.52 -16.82 24.49
C GLY A 10 16.47 -15.64 24.69
N ALA A 11 16.99 -15.02 23.62
CA ALA A 11 17.89 -13.86 23.69
C ALA A 11 17.74 -12.95 22.45
N MET A 12 16.52 -12.52 22.13
CA MET A 12 16.20 -11.77 20.90
C MET A 12 16.84 -10.37 20.82
N GLY A 13 17.38 -9.84 21.92
CA GLY A 13 18.01 -8.51 21.96
C GLY A 13 17.04 -7.34 22.21
N GLY A 14 15.77 -7.63 22.50
CA GLY A 14 14.77 -6.62 22.90
C GLY A 14 14.92 -6.15 24.37
N PRO A 15 14.14 -5.14 24.78
CA PRO A 15 14.08 -4.69 26.16
C PRO A 15 13.56 -5.81 27.09
N LYS A 16 13.84 -5.68 28.39
CA LYS A 16 13.29 -6.61 29.40
C LYS A 16 11.78 -6.37 29.55
N GLU A 17 10.98 -7.40 29.31
CA GLU A 17 9.53 -7.36 29.46
C GLU A 17 9.11 -8.03 30.77
N LYS A 18 8.29 -7.35 31.58
CA LYS A 18 7.73 -7.89 32.84
C LYS A 18 6.30 -7.37 33.03
N GLY A 19 5.37 -8.26 33.41
CA GLY A 19 3.98 -7.91 33.71
C GLY A 19 2.99 -8.05 32.54
N PHE A 20 3.45 -8.50 31.37
CA PHE A 20 2.57 -8.81 30.23
C PHE A 20 2.13 -10.27 30.28
N VAL A 21 0.82 -10.51 30.19
CA VAL A 21 0.24 -11.86 30.13
C VAL A 21 -0.56 -11.99 28.84
N THR A 22 -0.21 -12.97 28.01
CA THR A 22 -0.86 -13.22 26.72
C THR A 22 -1.72 -14.45 26.80
N TYR A 23 -2.98 -14.33 26.38
CA TYR A 23 -3.93 -15.44 26.28
C TYR A 23 -4.22 -15.74 24.82
N THR A 24 -4.30 -17.02 24.48
CA THR A 24 -4.64 -17.48 23.13
C THR A 24 -5.55 -18.71 23.21
N LEU A 25 -6.35 -18.92 22.18
CA LEU A 25 -7.19 -20.11 22.02
C LEU A 25 -6.61 -21.00 20.93
N SER A 26 -6.81 -22.31 21.06
CA SER A 26 -6.40 -23.26 20.02
C SER A 26 -7.12 -22.93 18.70
N PRO A 27 -6.43 -22.88 17.56
CA PRO A 27 -7.06 -22.62 16.27
C PRO A 27 -8.20 -23.59 15.93
N PHE A 28 -8.14 -24.83 16.44
CA PHE A 28 -9.19 -25.84 16.27
C PHE A 28 -10.50 -25.51 17.01
N GLN A 29 -10.47 -24.56 17.94
CA GLN A 29 -11.64 -24.04 18.66
C GLN A 29 -12.20 -22.77 18.00
N LEU A 30 -11.51 -22.21 17.00
CA LEU A 30 -11.88 -20.97 16.33
C LEU A 30 -12.49 -21.23 14.95
N LYS A 31 -13.35 -20.31 14.52
CA LYS A 31 -13.83 -20.25 13.14
C LYS A 31 -12.84 -19.43 12.31
N ALA A 32 -12.07 -20.08 11.43
CA ALA A 32 -10.95 -19.49 10.70
C ALA A 32 -11.29 -18.18 9.96
N MET A 33 -12.46 -18.07 9.34
CA MET A 33 -12.87 -16.91 8.54
C MET A 33 -13.99 -16.08 9.17
N LYS A 34 -14.16 -16.16 10.49
CA LYS A 34 -15.21 -15.39 11.18
C LYS A 34 -15.00 -13.89 10.95
N GLY A 35 -15.99 -13.25 10.32
CA GLY A 35 -15.99 -11.80 10.09
C GLY A 35 -15.35 -11.35 8.77
N VAL A 36 -14.86 -12.28 7.93
CA VAL A 36 -14.28 -11.91 6.62
C VAL A 36 -15.30 -11.17 5.75
N LEU A 37 -16.55 -11.62 5.69
CA LEU A 37 -17.58 -10.95 4.89
C LEU A 37 -18.30 -9.83 5.64
N SER A 38 -18.52 -9.96 6.95
CA SER A 38 -19.28 -8.95 7.70
C SER A 38 -18.46 -7.75 8.15
N ARG A 39 -17.15 -7.90 8.36
CA ARG A 39 -16.24 -6.83 8.82
C ARG A 39 -15.06 -6.61 7.90
N GLY A 40 -14.71 -7.58 7.06
CA GLY A 40 -13.60 -7.46 6.12
C GLY A 40 -13.76 -6.30 5.14
N PRO A 41 -14.90 -6.14 4.42
CA PRO A 41 -15.06 -5.08 3.44
C PRO A 41 -14.97 -3.68 4.05
N THR A 42 -15.62 -3.46 5.20
CA THR A 42 -15.59 -2.15 5.88
C THR A 42 -14.20 -1.80 6.38
N ASN A 43 -13.46 -2.78 6.92
CA ASN A 43 -12.08 -2.58 7.34
C ASN A 43 -11.14 -2.34 6.14
N MET A 44 -11.34 -3.07 5.03
CA MET A 44 -10.58 -2.87 3.79
C MET A 44 -10.79 -1.45 3.26
N LEU A 45 -12.04 -1.02 3.10
CA LEU A 45 -12.37 0.32 2.63
C LEU A 45 -11.76 1.41 3.52
N ARG A 46 -11.91 1.28 4.85
CA ARG A 46 -11.32 2.23 5.81
C ARG A 46 -9.80 2.32 5.67
N ARG A 47 -9.11 1.19 5.49
CA ARG A 47 -7.64 1.15 5.35
C ARG A 47 -7.20 1.71 4.00
N THR A 48 -7.87 1.35 2.91
CA THR A 48 -7.55 1.82 1.57
C THR A 48 -7.80 3.31 1.45
N ALA A 49 -8.95 3.81 1.93
CA ALA A 49 -9.30 5.23 1.88
C ALA A 49 -8.26 6.11 2.60
N ALA A 50 -7.68 5.63 3.70
CA ALA A 50 -6.62 6.37 4.40
C ALA A 50 -5.32 6.51 3.59
N GLN A 51 -5.10 5.66 2.59
CA GLN A 51 -3.91 5.70 1.72
C GLN A 51 -4.14 6.44 0.40
N VAL A 52 -5.40 6.59 -0.02
CA VAL A 52 -5.77 7.27 -1.27
C VAL A 52 -5.13 8.67 -1.39
N PRO A 53 -5.10 9.54 -0.37
CA PRO A 53 -4.49 10.86 -0.50
C PRO A 53 -2.98 10.85 -0.81
N TYR A 54 -2.27 9.76 -0.49
CA TYR A 54 -0.83 9.65 -0.75
C TYR A 54 -0.54 9.05 -2.13
N ILE A 55 -1.40 8.14 -2.60
CA ILE A 55 -1.19 7.41 -3.87
C ILE A 55 -1.83 8.15 -5.04
N LEU A 56 -3.05 8.67 -4.85
CA LEU A 56 -3.87 9.23 -5.91
C LEU A 56 -3.22 10.44 -6.59
N PRO A 57 -2.58 11.40 -5.89
CA PRO A 57 -1.95 12.54 -6.55
C PRO A 57 -0.83 12.12 -7.52
N ALA A 58 0.04 11.19 -7.10
CA ALA A 58 1.11 10.68 -7.95
C ALA A 58 0.56 9.95 -9.17
N PHE A 59 -0.49 9.15 -8.99
CA PHE A 59 -1.15 8.43 -10.08
C PHE A 59 -1.79 9.40 -11.09
N LEU A 60 -2.53 10.40 -10.61
CA LEU A 60 -3.17 11.42 -11.45
C LEU A 60 -2.14 12.28 -12.21
N LEU A 61 -1.03 12.64 -11.56
CA LEU A 61 0.07 13.37 -12.21
C LEU A 61 0.66 12.56 -13.36
N LEU A 62 1.01 11.29 -13.11
CA LEU A 62 1.59 10.44 -14.14
C LEU A 62 0.62 10.23 -15.30
N TRP A 63 -0.64 9.95 -15.00
CA TRP A 63 -1.68 9.80 -16.01
C TRP A 63 -1.87 11.10 -16.80
N GLY A 64 -1.95 12.25 -16.14
CA GLY A 64 -2.10 13.55 -16.79
C GLY A 64 -0.95 13.90 -17.73
N VAL A 65 0.31 13.70 -17.29
CA VAL A 65 1.50 13.97 -18.12
C VAL A 65 1.56 13.07 -19.34
N THR A 66 1.29 11.77 -19.16
CA THR A 66 1.34 10.80 -20.26
C THR A 66 0.20 11.00 -21.26
N SER A 67 -1.02 11.27 -20.78
CA SER A 67 -2.16 11.62 -21.64
C SER A 67 -1.90 12.90 -22.44
N TYR A 68 -1.43 13.97 -21.78
CA TYR A 68 -1.07 15.21 -22.47
C TYR A 68 0.03 14.99 -23.52
N GLY A 69 1.11 14.29 -23.14
CA GLY A 69 2.22 14.01 -24.03
C GLY A 69 1.79 13.24 -25.28
N LYS A 70 0.93 12.23 -25.12
CA LYS A 70 0.38 11.46 -26.24
C LYS A 70 -0.46 12.33 -27.18
N THR A 71 -1.42 13.09 -26.63
CA THR A 71 -2.29 13.95 -27.45
C THR A 71 -1.51 15.05 -28.14
N ARG A 72 -0.53 15.67 -27.46
CA ARG A 72 0.33 16.70 -28.07
C ARG A 72 1.22 16.11 -29.16
N TYR A 73 1.81 14.93 -28.93
CA TYR A 73 2.60 14.22 -29.94
C TYR A 73 1.76 13.92 -31.20
N GLU A 74 0.56 13.37 -31.04
CA GLU A 74 -0.36 13.09 -32.15
C GLU A 74 -0.76 14.37 -32.90
N TYR A 75 -1.04 15.45 -32.17
CA TYR A 75 -1.37 16.74 -32.77
C TYR A 75 -0.22 17.30 -33.63
N LEU A 76 1.02 17.29 -33.10
CA LEU A 76 2.19 17.83 -33.80
C LEU A 76 2.55 17.06 -35.07
N HIS A 77 2.17 15.77 -35.16
CA HIS A 77 2.34 14.94 -36.36
C HIS A 77 1.10 14.94 -37.27
N SER A 78 0.09 15.76 -36.97
CA SER A 78 -1.06 15.97 -37.84
C SER A 78 -0.78 17.07 -38.87
N LYS A 79 -1.61 17.14 -39.93
CA LYS A 79 -1.52 18.24 -40.91
C LYS A 79 -1.70 19.62 -40.27
N ALA A 80 -2.60 19.73 -39.31
CA ALA A 80 -2.85 20.99 -38.60
C ALA A 80 -1.66 21.38 -37.72
N GLY A 81 -1.04 20.42 -37.03
CA GLY A 81 0.14 20.67 -36.18
C GLY A 81 1.41 20.94 -36.98
N HIS A 82 1.54 20.42 -38.20
CA HIS A 82 2.62 20.82 -39.10
C HIS A 82 2.60 22.33 -39.37
N HIS A 83 1.42 22.95 -39.55
CA HIS A 83 1.33 24.40 -39.73
C HIS A 83 1.64 25.20 -38.46
N GLU A 84 1.51 24.61 -37.26
CA GLU A 84 1.90 25.25 -35.98
C GLU A 84 3.41 25.14 -35.70
N ASN A 85 4.07 24.12 -36.26
CA ASN A 85 5.50 23.83 -36.06
C ASN A 85 6.45 24.57 -37.02
N HIS A 86 5.93 25.26 -38.03
CA HIS A 86 6.69 26.08 -38.98
C HIS A 86 6.50 27.57 -38.67
#